data_AF-A0A2E9NUS3-F1
#
_entry.id   AF-A0A2E9NUS3-F1
#
_cell.length_a   1.000
_cell.length_b   1.000
_cell.length_c   1.000
_cell.angle_alpha   90.00
_cell.angle_beta   90.00
_cell.angle_gamma   90.00
#
_symmetry.space_group_name_H-M   'P 1'
#
loop_
_entity.id
_entity.type
_entity.pdbx_description
1 polymer ?
#
loop_
_entity_poly.entity_id
_entity_poly.type
_entity_poly.pdbx_seq_one_letter_code
_entity_poly.pdbx_strand_id
1 'polypeptide(L)' 'DDESGLFKSADEVRGLFSRAGVENTPVVVSCGSGVTACVLALGLEVAGLNEPKLYDGSWSEWGSRDDLPVDNG' A
#
# COMPACT_ATOMS: atom_id res chain seq x y z
N ASP A 1 10.58 8.95 -7.35
CA ASP A 1 11.84 9.32 -8.00
C ASP A 1 12.58 10.17 -6.99
N ASP A 2 13.74 9.68 -6.55
CA ASP A 2 14.38 10.17 -5.33
C ASP A 2 14.98 11.57 -5.52
N GLU A 3 15.23 11.96 -6.78
CA GLU A 3 15.68 13.31 -7.13
C GLU A 3 14.52 14.30 -7.26
N SER A 4 13.42 13.92 -7.92
CA SER A 4 12.30 14.84 -8.15
C SER A 4 11.23 14.84 -7.05
N GLY A 5 11.21 13.84 -6.18
CA GLY A 5 10.13 13.62 -5.22
C GLY A 5 8.78 13.23 -5.86
N LEU A 6 8.75 13.02 -7.18
CA LEU A 6 7.55 12.62 -7.91
C LEU A 6 7.39 11.10 -7.92
N PHE A 7 6.20 10.63 -8.30
CA PHE A 7 6.06 9.22 -8.69
C PHE A 7 6.96 8.90 -9.88
N LYS A 8 7.40 7.64 -9.95
CA LYS A 8 7.96 7.08 -11.19
C LYS A 8 6.90 7.11 -12.30
N SER A 9 7.28 6.85 -13.54
CA SER A 9 6.28 6.77 -14.62
C SER A 9 5.19 5.74 -14.30
N ALA A 10 3.99 5.93 -14.84
CA ALA A 10 2.86 5.03 -14.59
C ALA A 10 3.21 3.57 -14.90
N ASP A 11 3.96 3.31 -15.98
CA ASP A 11 4.40 1.97 -16.37
C ASP A 11 5.39 1.35 -15.37
N GLU A 12 6.33 2.15 -14.84
CA GLU A 12 7.25 1.68 -13.80
C GLU A 12 6.52 1.34 -12.51
N VAL A 13 5.57 2.18 -12.10
CA VAL A 13 4.74 1.96 -10.90
C VAL A 13 3.85 0.74 -11.09
N ARG A 14 3.20 0.60 -12.25
CA ARG A 14 2.42 -0.59 -12.60
C ARG A 14 3.27 -1.86 -12.56
N GLY A 15 4.48 -1.80 -13.12
CA GLY A 15 5.42 -2.92 -13.08
C GLY A 15 5.86 -3.29 -11.66
N LEU A 16 5.98 -2.33 -10.74
CA LEU A 16 6.25 -2.59 -9.32
C LEU A 16 5.09 -3.34 -8.66
N PHE A 17 3.85 -2.92 -8.90
CA PHE A 17 2.65 -3.60 -8.39
C PHE A 17 2.47 -5.01 -8.98
N SER A 18 2.64 -5.19 -10.29
CA SER A 18 2.58 -6.51 -10.93
C SER A 18 3.62 -7.48 -10.35
N ARG A 19 4.85 -7.04 -10.07
CA ARG A 19 5.87 -7.88 -9.42
C ARG A 19 5.48 -8.29 -7.99
N ALA A 20 4.67 -7.49 -7.32
CA ALA A 20 4.08 -7.81 -6.02
C ALA A 20 2.79 -8.64 -6.13
N GLY A 21 2.38 -9.05 -7.34
CA GLY A 21 1.16 -9.81 -7.59
C GLY A 21 -0.12 -8.97 -7.60
N VAL A 22 -0.01 -7.65 -7.67
CA VAL A 22 -1.15 -6.73 -7.67
C VAL A 22 -1.48 -6.31 -9.10
N GLU A 23 -2.58 -6.83 -9.64
CA GLU A 23 -3.10 -6.45 -10.96
C GLU A 23 -4.60 -6.16 -10.91
N ASN A 24 -5.44 -7.20 -10.99
CA ASN A 24 -6.92 -7.08 -11.00
C ASN A 24 -7.58 -7.61 -9.72
N THR A 25 -6.83 -7.71 -8.64
CA THR A 25 -7.32 -8.19 -7.36
C THR A 25 -7.72 -7.03 -6.44
N PRO A 26 -8.76 -7.18 -5.60
CA PRO A 26 -9.02 -6.22 -4.53
C PRO A 26 -7.81 -6.10 -3.59
N VAL A 27 -7.41 -4.88 -3.29
CA VAL A 27 -6.25 -4.59 -2.41
C VAL A 27 -6.71 -3.83 -1.18
N VAL A 28 -6.14 -4.20 -0.03
CA VAL A 28 -6.18 -3.37 1.18
C VAL A 28 -4.74 -2.95 1.48
N VAL A 29 -4.50 -1.65 1.60
CA VAL A 29 -3.18 -1.10 1.97
C VAL A 29 -3.15 -0.75 3.45
N SER A 30 -2.01 -0.99 4.11
CA SER A 30 -1.77 -0.63 5.50
C SER A 30 -0.29 -0.28 5.72
N CYS A 31 0.03 0.35 6.85
CA CYS A 31 1.40 0.58 7.29
C CYS A 31 1.48 0.58 8.83
N GLY A 32 2.32 1.45 9.41
CA GLY A 32 2.35 1.69 10.86
C GLY A 32 1.08 2.39 11.36
N SER A 33 0.77 3.54 10.77
CA SER A 33 -0.27 4.48 11.23
C SER A 33 -1.24 4.94 10.14
N GLY A 34 -1.33 4.20 9.03
CA GLY A 34 -2.15 4.56 7.86
C GLY A 34 -1.52 5.55 6.88
N VAL A 35 -0.66 6.48 7.35
CA VAL A 35 -0.14 7.60 6.52
C VAL A 35 0.63 7.13 5.29
N THR A 36 1.64 6.26 5.45
CA THR A 36 2.44 5.76 4.32
C THR A 36 1.60 4.91 3.34
N ALA A 37 0.54 4.26 3.82
CA ALA A 37 -0.33 3.45 2.98
C ALA A 37 -1.11 4.31 1.96
N CYS A 38 -1.39 5.58 2.26
CA CYS A 38 -1.97 6.52 1.30
C CYS A 38 -1.09 6.73 0.06
N VAL A 39 0.24 6.63 0.20
CA VAL A 39 1.17 6.72 -0.95
C VAL A 39 1.00 5.53 -1.89
N LEU A 40 0.77 4.33 -1.33
CA LEU A 40 0.46 3.14 -2.13
C LEU A 40 -0.89 3.27 -2.83
N ALA A 41 -1.90 3.82 -2.14
CA ALA A 41 -3.21 4.07 -2.74
C ALA A 41 -3.14 5.03 -3.93
N LEU A 42 -2.43 6.14 -3.77
CA LEU A 42 -2.18 7.07 -4.87
C LEU A 42 -1.34 6.43 -5.99
N GLY A 43 -0.36 5.58 -5.64
CA GLY A 43 0.43 4.85 -6.62
C GLY A 43 -0.40 3.90 -7.49
N LEU A 44 -1.40 3.23 -6.90
CA LEU A 44 -2.32 2.35 -7.64
C LEU A 44 -3.16 3.14 -8.64
N GLU A 45 -3.67 4.31 -8.23
CA GLU A 45 -4.39 5.22 -9.11
C GLU A 45 -3.50 5.73 -10.26
N VAL A 46 -2.28 6.17 -9.95
CA VAL A 46 -1.27 6.60 -10.95
C VAL A 46 -0.95 5.49 -11.96
N ALA A 47 -0.93 4.23 -11.52
CA ALA A 47 -0.69 3.07 -12.37
C ALA A 47 -1.92 2.63 -13.20
N GLY A 48 -3.07 3.29 -13.04
CA GLY A 48 -4.33 2.88 -13.66
C GLY A 48 -4.76 1.48 -13.21
N LEU A 49 -4.57 1.18 -11.93
CA LEU A 49 -5.03 -0.04 -11.27
C LEU A 49 -6.24 0.28 -10.40
N ASN A 50 -6.92 -0.75 -9.90
CA ASN A 50 -8.11 -0.57 -9.07
C ASN A 50 -7.79 0.22 -7.80
N GLU A 51 -8.67 1.16 -7.44
CA GLU A 51 -8.60 1.89 -6.17
C GLU A 51 -8.62 0.88 -5.00
N PRO A 52 -7.63 0.94 -4.08
CA PRO A 52 -7.61 0.04 -2.94
C PRO A 52 -8.53 0.55 -1.82
N LYS A 53 -8.76 -0.31 -0.83
CA LYS A 53 -9.21 0.15 0.48
C LYS A 53 -8.00 0.48 1.36
N LEU A 54 -8.13 1.48 2.22
CA LEU A 54 -7.15 1.79 3.25
C LEU A 54 -7.59 1.17 4.58
N TYR A 55 -6.72 0.40 5.22
CA TYR A 55 -6.87 0.04 6.63
C TYR A 55 -6.23 1.13 7.48
N ASP A 56 -7.03 2.12 7.86
CA ASP A 56 -6.58 3.35 8.53
C ASP A 56 -5.88 3.07 9.87
N GLY A 57 -6.49 2.23 10.72
CA GLY A 57 -5.92 1.86 12.01
C GLY A 57 -4.59 1.13 11.92
N SER A 58 -4.34 0.42 10.81
CA SER A 58 -3.02 -0.11 10.46
C SER A 58 -2.39 -0.94 11.60
N TRP A 59 -1.07 -0.98 11.71
CA TRP A 59 -0.41 -1.66 12.82
C TRP A 59 -0.75 -1.04 14.17
N SER A 60 -0.92 0.28 14.27
CA SER A 60 -1.27 0.95 15.53
C SER A 60 -2.55 0.39 16.15
N GLU A 61 -3.57 0.09 15.34
CA GLU A 61 -4.78 -0.60 15.79
C GLU A 61 -4.53 -2.10 16.02
N TRP A 62 -4.00 -2.81 15.02
CA TRP A 62 -3.84 -4.28 15.09
C TRP A 62 -2.95 -4.72 16.24
N GLY A 63 -1.79 -4.09 16.40
CA GLY A 63 -0.81 -4.41 17.42
C GLY A 63 -1.20 -3.95 18.83
N SER A 64 -2.25 -3.13 18.97
CA SER A 64 -2.80 -2.74 20.28
C SER A 64 -3.77 -3.77 20.87
N ARG A 65 -4.14 -4.77 20.07
CA ARG A 65 -5.13 -5.79 20.43
C ARG A 65 -4.44 -7.09 20.82
N ASP A 66 -4.69 -7.51 22.06
CA ASP A 66 -4.12 -8.76 22.60
C ASP A 66 -4.81 -10.03 22.07
N ASP A 67 -5.93 -9.88 21.35
CA ASP A 67 -6.74 -10.98 20.81
C ASP A 67 -6.43 -11.32 19.35
N LEU A 68 -5.48 -10.62 18.72
CA LEU A 68 -5.10 -10.80 17.32
C LEU A 68 -3.75 -11.50 17.18
N PRO A 69 -3.57 -12.32 16.12
CA PRO A 69 -2.29 -12.95 15.87
C PRO A 69 -1.23 -11.92 15.45
N VAL A 70 -0.01 -12.12 15.95
CA VAL A 70 1.18 -11.31 15.64
C VAL A 70 2.35 -12.25 15.39
N ASP A 71 3.13 -11.97 14.35
CA ASP A 71 4.40 -12.64 14.05
C ASP A 71 5.55 -11.64 14.18
N ASN A 72 6.65 -12.05 14.81
CA ASN A 72 7.84 -11.22 15.05
C ASN A 72 9.07 -11.69 14.24
N GLY A 73 8.93 -12.74 13.42
CA GLY A 73 10.02 -13.35 12.63
C GLY A 73 10.61 -14.60 13.27
#